data_AF-A0A315QSY7-F1
#
_entry.id   AF-A0A315QSY7-F1
#
_cell.length_a   1.000
_cell.length_b   1.000
_cell.length_c   1.000
_cell.angle_alpha   90.00
_cell.angle_beta   90.00
_cell.angle_gamma   90.00
#
_symmetry.space_group_name_H-M   'P 1'
#
loop_
_entity.id
_entity.type
_entity.pdbx_description
1 polymer ?
#
loop_
_entity_poly.entity_id
_entity_poly.type
_entity_poly.pdbx_seq_one_letter_code
_entity_poly.pdbx_strand_id
1 'polypeptide(L)'
;MKNRKLSIRMMFYILSLLIVIVWLIPFFITTFTSLKSMDEIMASTSWWKPPQQLVWENFANSWEQGNMKTYFRNTFIITVPSVCH
;
A
#
# COMPACT_ATOMS: atom_id res chain seq x y z
N MET A 1 -19.46 -2.82 -38.54
CA MET A 1 -19.95 -2.96 -37.15
C MET A 1 -18.96 -3.62 -36.17
N LYS A 2 -18.12 -4.58 -36.60
CA LYS A 2 -17.12 -5.28 -35.75
C LYS A 2 -16.09 -4.35 -35.09
N ASN A 3 -15.65 -3.33 -35.83
CA ASN A 3 -14.63 -2.37 -35.37
C ASN A 3 -15.12 -1.42 -34.25
N ARG A 4 -16.43 -1.12 -34.22
CA ARG A 4 -17.04 -0.30 -33.15
C ARG A 4 -17.04 -1.05 -31.81
N LYS A 5 -17.33 -2.36 -31.85
CA LYS A 5 -17.27 -3.23 -30.67
C LYS A 5 -15.83 -3.41 -30.16
N LEU A 6 -14.84 -3.45 -31.05
CA LEU A 6 -13.43 -3.56 -30.69
C LEU A 6 -12.88 -2.27 -30.07
N SER A 7 -13.20 -1.11 -30.65
CA SER A 7 -12.79 0.21 -30.11
C SER A 7 -13.36 0.46 -28.70
N ILE A 8 -14.64 0.13 -28.48
CA ILE A 8 -15.27 0.24 -27.16
C ILE A 8 -14.56 -0.66 -26.13
N ARG A 9 -14.23 -1.92 -26.50
CA ARG A 9 -13.48 -2.82 -25.60
C ARG A 9 -12.11 -2.25 -25.24
N MET A 10 -11.35 -1.76 -26.22
CA MET A 10 -10.04 -1.14 -25.94
C MET A 10 -10.17 0.09 -25.05
N MET A 11 -11.17 0.93 -25.28
CA MET A 11 -11.45 2.09 -24.41
C MET A 11 -11.77 1.67 -22.97
N PHE A 12 -12.58 0.62 -22.78
CA PHE A 12 -12.85 0.07 -21.45
C PHE A 12 -11.60 -0.47 -20.77
N TYR A 13 -10.75 -1.20 -21.48
CA TYR A 13 -9.49 -1.72 -20.91
C TYR A 13 -8.53 -0.61 -20.52
N ILE A 14 -8.37 0.42 -21.36
CA ILE A 14 -7.52 1.57 -21.05
C ILE A 14 -8.06 2.32 -19.84
N LEU A 15 -9.36 2.59 -19.79
CA LEU A 15 -9.98 3.27 -18.66
C LEU A 15 -9.84 2.45 -17.36
N SER A 16 -10.07 1.14 -17.44
CA SER A 16 -9.90 0.24 -16.30
C SER A 16 -8.45 0.20 -15.82
N LEU A 17 -7.47 0.18 -16.72
CA LEU A 17 -6.05 0.26 -16.38
C LEU A 17 -5.70 1.58 -15.68
N LEU A 18 -6.21 2.70 -16.19
CA LEU A 18 -6.00 4.01 -15.58
C LEU A 18 -6.59 4.07 -14.17
N ILE A 19 -7.79 3.51 -13.96
CA ILE A 19 -8.41 3.42 -12.64
C ILE A 19 -7.52 2.60 -11.70
N VAL A 20 -7.02 1.45 -12.15
CA VAL A 20 -6.10 0.62 -11.33
C VAL A 20 -4.84 1.41 -10.97
N ILE A 21 -4.21 2.10 -11.92
CA ILE A 21 -3.02 2.91 -11.67
C ILE A 21 -3.30 3.98 -10.61
N VAL A 22 -4.42 4.71 -10.74
CA VAL A 22 -4.83 5.74 -9.77
C VAL A 22 -5.05 5.13 -8.38
N TRP A 23 -5.66 3.94 -8.31
CA TRP A 23 -5.85 3.21 -7.05
C TRP A 23 -4.55 2.72 -6.41
N LEU A 24 -3.51 2.47 -7.21
CA LEU A 24 -2.20 2.07 -6.70
C LEU A 24 -1.36 3.24 -6.18
N ILE A 25 -1.66 4.48 -6.58
CA ILE A 25 -0.95 5.68 -6.09
C ILE A 25 -0.82 5.70 -4.55
N PRO A 26 -1.92 5.60 -3.76
CA PRO A 26 -1.80 5.60 -2.30
C PRO A 26 -0.95 4.44 -1.77
N PHE A 27 -0.99 3.26 -2.41
CA PHE A 27 -0.17 2.12 -2.01
C PHE A 27 1.33 2.39 -2.17
N PHE A 28 1.74 2.97 -3.30
CA PHE A 28 3.13 3.37 -3.53
C PHE A 28 3.60 4.43 -2.52
N ILE A 29 2.73 5.40 -2.24
CA ILE A 29 3.03 6.48 -1.30
C ILE A 29 3.18 5.92 0.12
N THR A 30 2.28 5.05 0.57
CA THR A 30 2.40 4.38 1.87
C THR A 30 3.69 3.56 1.98
N THR A 31 4.07 2.87 0.91
CA THR A 31 5.32 2.08 0.86
C THR A 31 6.56 2.97 0.94
N PHE A 32 6.55 4.12 0.26
CA PHE A 32 7.65 5.09 0.38
C PHE A 32 7.69 5.74 1.76
N THR A 33 6.54 6.09 2.33
CA THR A 33 6.45 6.68 3.66
C THR A 33 6.94 5.73 4.75
N SER A 34 6.65 4.43 4.67
CA SER A 34 7.14 3.46 5.67
C SER A 34 8.67 3.33 5.69
N LEU A 35 9.33 3.65 4.57
CA LEU A 35 10.78 3.61 4.40
C LEU A 35 11.49 4.95 4.66
N LYS A 36 10.77 6.06 4.81
CA LYS A 36 11.34 7.39 5.11
C LYS A 36 11.61 7.59 6.59
N SER A 37 12.62 8.38 6.95
CA SER A 37 12.80 8.81 8.34
C SER A 37 11.67 9.76 8.76
N MET A 38 11.37 9.84 10.07
CA MET A 38 10.37 10.77 10.60
C MET A 38 10.73 12.22 10.29
N ASP A 39 12.01 12.58 10.36
CA ASP A 39 12.49 13.92 10.01
C ASP A 39 12.24 14.24 8.52
N GLU A 40 12.44 13.29 7.61
CA GLU A 40 12.15 13.46 6.18
C GLU A 40 10.64 13.58 5.92
N ILE A 41 9.82 12.82 6.65
CA ILE A 41 8.35 12.92 6.57
C ILE A 41 7.85 14.28 7.07
N MET A 42 8.40 14.78 8.17
CA MET A 42 7.98 16.05 8.79
C MET A 42 8.56 17.28 8.08
N ALA A 43 9.76 17.20 7.50
CA ALA A 43 10.41 18.31 6.81
C ALA A 43 10.04 18.40 5.32
N SER A 44 9.64 17.31 4.67
CA SER A 44 9.35 17.32 3.23
C SER A 44 7.90 17.71 2.90
N THR A 45 7.72 18.80 2.15
CA THR A 45 6.42 19.16 1.56
C THR A 45 5.96 18.17 0.46
N SER A 46 6.87 17.36 -0.08
CA SER A 46 6.59 16.39 -1.14
C SER A 46 6.46 14.97 -0.60
N TRP A 47 5.31 14.67 -0.01
CA TRP A 47 4.93 13.36 0.51
C TRP A 47 4.99 12.23 -0.54
N TRP A 48 4.78 12.56 -1.83
CA TRP A 48 4.82 11.60 -2.96
C TRP A 48 6.22 11.27 -3.49
N LYS A 49 7.28 11.95 -3.05
CA LYS A 49 8.65 11.68 -3.57
C LYS A 49 9.19 10.36 -3.02
N PRO A 50 10.03 9.64 -3.79
CA PRO A 50 10.75 8.47 -3.27
C PRO A 50 11.66 8.87 -2.09
N PRO A 51 11.90 7.96 -1.13
CA PRO A 51 12.76 8.20 0.03
C PRO A 51 14.18 8.58 -0.40
N GLN A 52 14.76 9.60 0.23
CA GLN A 52 16.18 9.93 0.02
C GLN A 52 17.10 8.95 0.75
N GLN A 53 16.67 8.45 1.91
CA GLN A 53 17.36 7.40 2.66
C GLN A 53 16.38 6.28 3.02
N LEU A 54 16.78 5.04 2.75
CA LEU A 54 15.98 3.85 3.07
C LEU A 54 16.20 3.46 4.53
N VAL A 55 15.22 3.75 5.39
CA VAL A 55 15.29 3.46 6.83
C VAL A 55 14.46 2.22 7.16
N TRP A 56 15.09 1.05 7.02
CA TRP A 56 14.46 -0.24 7.32
C TRP A 56 14.22 -0.45 8.82
N GLU A 57 14.96 0.24 9.69
CA GLU A 57 14.80 0.20 11.14
C GLU A 57 13.42 0.64 11.60
N ASN A 58 12.71 1.46 10.82
CA ASN A 58 11.32 1.83 11.10
C ASN A 58 10.40 0.60 11.23
N PHE A 59 10.63 -0.45 10.44
CA PHE A 59 9.84 -1.67 10.52
C PHE A 59 10.12 -2.44 11.82
N ALA A 60 11.40 -2.57 12.21
CA ALA A 60 11.77 -3.23 13.46
C ALA A 60 11.25 -2.44 14.68
N ASN A 61 11.45 -1.12 14.68
CA ASN A 61 10.99 -0.23 15.75
C ASN A 61 9.47 -0.22 15.89
N SER A 62 8.73 -0.08 14.79
CA SER A 62 7.25 -0.12 14.84
C SER A 62 6.71 -1.49 15.23
N TRP A 63 7.40 -2.58 14.88
CA TRP A 63 7.03 -3.94 15.28
C TRP A 63 7.17 -4.15 16.80
N GLU A 64 8.27 -3.69 17.39
CA GLU A 64 8.52 -3.81 18.82
C GLU A 64 7.71 -2.80 19.64
N GLN A 65 7.78 -1.51 19.30
CA GLN A 65 7.08 -0.45 20.03
C GLN A 65 5.55 -0.55 19.88
N GLY A 66 5.08 -1.03 18.73
CA GLY A 66 3.66 -1.21 18.45
C GLY A 66 3.06 -2.47 19.09
N ASN A 67 3.82 -3.27 19.86
CA ASN A 67 3.37 -4.56 20.38
C ASN A 67 2.76 -5.48 19.30
N MET A 68 3.28 -5.42 18.06
CA MET A 68 2.69 -6.13 16.91
C MET A 68 2.62 -7.64 17.12
N LYS A 69 3.56 -8.20 17.90
CA LYS A 69 3.53 -9.62 18.31
C LYS A 69 2.22 -10.00 19.01
N THR A 70 1.73 -9.16 19.91
CA THR A 70 0.49 -9.39 20.67
C THR A 70 -0.73 -9.26 19.76
N TYR A 71 -0.78 -8.22 18.92
CA TYR A 71 -1.87 -8.04 17.97
C TYR A 71 -1.96 -9.18 16.96
N PHE A 72 -0.82 -9.60 16.39
CA PHE A 72 -0.76 -10.71 15.47
C PHE A 72 -1.26 -12.01 16.11
N ARG A 73 -0.84 -12.29 17.36
CA ARG A 73 -1.30 -13.46 18.12
C ARG A 73 -2.81 -13.40 18.40
N ASN A 74 -3.32 -12.25 18.81
CA ASN A 74 -4.75 -12.08 19.10
C ASN A 74 -5.59 -12.29 17.83
N THR A 75 -5.20 -11.68 16.71
CA THR A 75 -5.87 -11.88 15.43
C THR A 75 -5.83 -13.35 15.02
N PHE A 76 -4.69 -14.02 15.14
CA PHE A 76 -4.56 -15.44 14.79
C PHE A 76 -5.48 -16.34 15.62
N ILE A 77 -5.54 -16.13 16.93
CA ILE A 77 -6.41 -16.89 17.84
C ILE A 77 -7.89 -16.66 17.53
N ILE A 78 -8.26 -15.47 17.03
CA ILE A 78 -9.65 -15.16 16.66
C ILE A 78 -9.98 -15.73 15.29
N THR A 79 -9.13 -15.53 14.28
CA THR A 79 -9.46 -15.86 12.87
C THR A 79 -9.43 -17.35 12.58
N VAL A 80 -8.48 -18.11 13.15
CA VAL A 80 -8.38 -19.56 12.93
C VAL A 80 -9.68 -20.28 13.31
N PRO A 81 -10.21 -20.17 14.54
CA PRO A 81 -11.47 -20.81 14.90
C PRO A 81 -12.67 -20.22 14.15
N SER A 82 -12.68 -18.94 13.80
CA SER A 82 -13.77 -18.35 13.01
C SER A 82 -13.87 -18.88 11.57
N VAL A 83 -12.76 -19.31 10.97
CA VAL A 83 -12.76 -19.89 9.61
C VAL A 83 -12.93 -21.40 9.64
N CYS A 84 -12.54 -22.07 10.73
CA CYS A 84 -12.67 -23.51 10.89
C CYS A 84 -14.08 -23.99 11.31
N HIS A 85 -15.01 -23.08 11.60
CA HIS A 85 -16.40 -23.37 11.96
C HIS A 85 -17.35 -22.91 10.85
#